data_AF-A0A1H9F3R1-F1
#
_entry.id   AF-A0A1H9F3R1-F1
#
_cell.length_a   1.000
_cell.length_b   1.000
_cell.length_c   1.000
_cell.angle_alpha   90.00
_cell.angle_beta   90.00
_cell.angle_gamma   90.00
#
_symmetry.space_group_name_H-M   'P 1'
#
loop_
_entity.id
_entity.type
_entity.pdbx_description
1 polymer ?
#
loop_
_entity_poly.entity_id
_entity_poly.type
_entity_poly.pdbx_seq_one_letter_code
_entity_poly.pdbx_strand_id
1 'polypeptide(L)'
;MARSENAGLGLFEDTASAAGNFPSALRGYDRQAVDDYVRTLEASVVQSRAHAADLERQVTGLQDELSESKLREVDPEDVDYAGLGGRANEILRLAQEQANDLTTAATLEGERIREEARRDAAQLRDQAERDSGELRSGGMSEISELRSRLQGEVAGQVERAQAEAAALLDAARREGESLRLQAQHEAASLREGARLETDGLRREVEREVAEARADVAREREEALARARSEHDELTTQTKAMLAEAADHHTQSTGRLEADIAESARIRAEAVSEAEQVRANAIAEAENRIATARKQAAAITARTQQEFSWRKQQLRRETELLQQRKQAVLSQLASLSELAQQTASSFPDLDEDRPQASGSGRAPAPEVADVPEDGDDRTILKSYSAPTLPAEQAASSEEAQQAEPAQDGDDRAVVVTEAGQPAQPSAEEPSGGSGAAGPVEPESEQETVQRDRPNDRPVEDVDDIPVDGEPTLLAAPDKRPRGGSRPNRPR
;
A
#
# COMPACT_ATOMS: atom_id res chain seq x y z
N MET A 1 -84.02 124.20 -89.54
CA MET A 1 -82.81 123.55 -90.10
C MET A 1 -82.04 122.97 -88.92
N ALA A 2 -81.44 121.78 -88.98
CA ALA A 2 -81.39 120.79 -90.05
C ALA A 2 -81.93 119.42 -89.55
N ARG A 3 -82.27 118.52 -90.48
CA ARG A 3 -82.46 117.09 -90.19
C ARG A 3 -81.16 116.39 -90.61
N SER A 4 -80.63 115.51 -89.77
CA SER A 4 -79.73 114.44 -90.20
C SER A 4 -80.02 113.16 -89.43
N GLU A 5 -80.31 112.12 -90.20
CA GLU A 5 -79.84 110.76 -90.04
C GLU A 5 -79.42 110.28 -88.63
N ASN A 6 -80.36 109.64 -87.92
CA ASN A 6 -80.03 108.46 -87.10
C ASN A 6 -80.90 107.23 -87.46
N ALA A 7 -81.43 107.22 -88.69
CA ALA A 7 -82.25 106.15 -89.24
C ALA A 7 -81.38 105.06 -89.90
N GLY A 8 -80.44 104.49 -89.12
CA GLY A 8 -79.45 103.54 -89.65
C GLY A 8 -78.79 102.60 -88.63
N LEU A 9 -79.18 102.64 -87.35
CA LEU A 9 -78.54 101.87 -86.27
C LEU A 9 -79.53 101.05 -85.41
N GLY A 10 -80.79 100.93 -85.82
CA GLY A 10 -81.87 100.26 -85.05
C GLY A 10 -82.43 98.97 -85.66
N LEU A 11 -81.73 98.36 -86.62
CA LEU A 11 -82.16 97.13 -87.32
C LEU A 11 -81.12 96.00 -87.25
N PHE A 12 -80.09 96.19 -86.42
CA PHE A 12 -79.11 95.18 -86.02
C PHE A 12 -78.81 95.42 -84.52
N GLU A 13 -78.77 94.47 -83.59
CA GLU A 13 -79.13 93.04 -83.59
C GLU A 13 -79.51 92.72 -82.13
N ASP A 14 -80.77 92.31 -81.87
CA ASP A 14 -81.22 91.80 -80.55
C ASP A 14 -81.48 90.28 -80.57
N THR A 15 -81.21 89.62 -81.72
CA THR A 15 -81.41 88.17 -81.94
C THR A 15 -80.30 87.50 -82.74
N ALA A 16 -79.16 88.16 -82.94
CA ALA A 16 -77.97 87.56 -83.52
C ALA A 16 -76.84 87.51 -82.48
N SER A 17 -76.05 86.44 -82.51
CA SER A 17 -74.79 86.39 -81.78
C SER A 17 -73.75 87.20 -82.57
N ALA A 18 -73.19 88.23 -81.94
CA ALA A 18 -72.14 89.08 -82.50
C ALA A 18 -70.76 88.40 -82.48
N ALA A 19 -70.70 87.11 -82.11
CA ALA A 19 -69.57 86.20 -82.23
C ALA A 19 -69.18 85.91 -83.70
N GLY A 20 -68.80 86.94 -84.46
CA GLY A 20 -68.18 86.78 -85.77
C GLY A 20 -66.95 85.88 -85.67
N ASN A 21 -66.94 84.77 -86.43
CA ASN A 21 -65.99 83.66 -86.27
C ASN A 21 -64.53 84.12 -86.13
N PHE A 22 -63.99 84.06 -84.91
CA PHE A 22 -62.63 84.46 -84.60
C PHE A 22 -61.58 83.65 -85.39
N PRO A 23 -60.49 84.27 -85.89
CA PRO A 23 -59.47 83.57 -86.65
C PRO A 23 -58.64 82.62 -85.74
N SER A 24 -58.56 81.35 -86.12
CA SER A 24 -57.85 80.32 -85.34
C SER A 24 -56.33 80.41 -85.49
N ALA A 25 -55.62 80.53 -84.37
CA ALA A 25 -54.16 80.42 -84.30
C ALA A 25 -53.72 79.11 -83.62
N LEU A 26 -52.50 78.64 -83.89
CA LEU A 26 -51.99 77.32 -83.43
C LEU A 26 -51.80 77.21 -81.89
N ARG A 27 -52.00 78.30 -81.15
CA ARG A 27 -52.13 78.38 -79.68
C ARG A 27 -53.23 79.40 -79.30
N GLY A 28 -54.39 79.30 -79.94
CA GLY A 28 -55.57 80.08 -79.57
C GLY A 28 -56.25 79.57 -78.30
N TYR A 29 -57.24 80.32 -77.82
CA TYR A 29 -58.18 79.87 -76.79
C TYR A 29 -59.07 78.74 -77.33
N ASP A 30 -59.63 77.92 -76.42
CA ASP A 30 -60.62 76.92 -76.79
C ASP A 30 -61.87 77.59 -77.35
N ARG A 31 -62.26 77.17 -78.57
CA ARG A 31 -63.44 77.69 -79.25
C ARG A 31 -64.71 77.46 -78.44
N GLN A 32 -64.89 76.30 -77.82
CA GLN A 32 -66.15 76.02 -77.10
C GLN A 32 -66.28 76.92 -75.87
N ALA A 33 -65.20 77.07 -75.09
CA ALA A 33 -65.16 77.99 -73.96
C ALA A 33 -65.34 79.48 -74.38
N VAL A 34 -64.85 79.89 -75.56
CA VAL A 34 -65.07 81.24 -76.09
C VAL A 34 -66.50 81.43 -76.59
N ASP A 35 -67.05 80.48 -77.35
CA ASP A 35 -68.42 80.56 -77.87
C ASP A 35 -69.44 80.58 -76.71
N ASP A 36 -69.23 79.78 -75.64
CA ASP A 36 -70.03 79.83 -74.41
C ASP A 36 -69.83 81.14 -73.63
N TYR A 37 -68.59 81.64 -73.47
CA TYR A 37 -68.33 82.90 -72.78
C TYR A 37 -68.99 84.09 -73.50
N VAL A 38 -68.84 84.18 -74.82
CA VAL A 38 -69.49 85.24 -75.61
C VAL A 38 -71.01 85.13 -75.52
N ARG A 39 -71.59 83.93 -75.50
CA ARG A 39 -73.04 83.74 -75.27
C ARG A 39 -73.49 84.26 -73.89
N THR A 40 -72.67 84.09 -72.84
CA THR A 40 -72.97 84.69 -71.52
C THR A 40 -72.77 86.21 -71.51
N LEU A 41 -71.81 86.73 -72.28
CA LEU A 41 -71.57 88.17 -72.42
C LEU A 41 -72.69 88.84 -73.21
N GLU A 42 -73.22 88.20 -74.25
CA GLU A 42 -74.38 88.65 -75.02
C GLU A 42 -75.64 88.67 -74.15
N ALA A 43 -75.87 87.63 -73.33
CA ALA A 43 -76.94 87.65 -72.33
C ALA A 43 -76.79 88.81 -71.34
N SER A 44 -75.56 89.11 -70.89
CA SER A 44 -75.25 90.26 -70.03
C SER A 44 -75.46 91.61 -70.73
N VAL A 45 -75.15 91.72 -72.03
CA VAL A 45 -75.43 92.92 -72.85
C VAL A 45 -76.93 93.12 -73.04
N VAL A 46 -77.71 92.06 -73.33
CA VAL A 46 -79.17 92.15 -73.40
C VAL A 46 -79.77 92.50 -72.04
N GLN A 47 -79.28 91.91 -70.95
CA GLN A 47 -79.73 92.21 -69.58
C GLN A 47 -79.42 93.66 -69.18
N SER A 48 -78.23 94.17 -69.49
CA SER A 48 -77.85 95.56 -69.19
C SER A 48 -78.55 96.58 -70.09
N ARG A 49 -78.84 96.26 -71.35
CA ARG A 49 -79.73 97.05 -72.22
C ARG A 49 -81.17 97.08 -71.70
N ALA A 50 -81.72 95.94 -71.27
CA ALA A 50 -83.05 95.88 -70.67
C ALA A 50 -83.12 96.73 -69.39
N HIS A 51 -82.11 96.62 -68.51
CA HIS A 51 -82.00 97.44 -67.31
C HIS A 51 -81.83 98.94 -67.63
N ALA A 52 -81.10 99.29 -68.68
CA ALA A 52 -80.99 100.67 -69.17
C ALA A 52 -82.35 101.19 -69.69
N ALA A 53 -83.10 100.39 -70.44
CA ALA A 53 -84.43 100.75 -70.93
C ALA A 53 -85.49 100.81 -69.82
N ASP A 54 -85.34 100.03 -68.74
CA ASP A 54 -86.13 100.19 -67.51
C ASP A 54 -85.77 101.49 -66.77
N LEU A 55 -84.47 101.81 -66.67
CA LEU A 55 -83.98 103.07 -66.09
C LEU A 55 -84.44 104.29 -66.90
N GLU A 56 -84.40 104.24 -68.24
CA GLU A 56 -84.91 105.31 -69.09
C GLU A 56 -86.42 105.48 -68.91
N ARG A 57 -87.20 104.39 -68.83
CA ARG A 57 -88.64 104.46 -68.52
C ARG A 57 -88.93 104.99 -67.12
N GLN A 58 -88.09 104.70 -66.12
CA GLN A 58 -88.16 105.32 -64.80
C GLN A 58 -87.81 106.81 -64.85
N VAL A 59 -86.79 107.20 -65.61
CA VAL A 59 -86.38 108.61 -65.76
C VAL A 59 -87.44 109.42 -66.51
N THR A 60 -88.07 108.88 -67.55
CA THR A 60 -89.19 109.57 -68.22
C THR A 60 -90.42 109.62 -67.32
N GLY A 61 -90.75 108.53 -66.61
CA GLY A 61 -91.86 108.54 -65.64
C GLY A 61 -91.66 109.58 -64.54
N LEU A 62 -90.46 109.66 -63.96
CA LEU A 62 -90.08 110.68 -62.97
C LEU A 62 -90.05 112.10 -63.57
N GLN A 63 -89.71 112.26 -64.85
CA GLN A 63 -89.79 113.56 -65.53
C GLN A 63 -91.24 113.99 -65.81
N ASP A 64 -92.10 113.04 -66.18
CA ASP A 64 -93.53 113.27 -66.36
C ASP A 64 -94.19 113.61 -65.00
N GLU A 65 -93.90 112.88 -63.93
CA GLU A 65 -94.31 113.19 -62.55
C GLU A 65 -93.77 114.56 -62.07
N LEU A 66 -92.51 114.91 -62.40
CA LEU A 66 -91.94 116.22 -62.11
C LEU A 66 -92.59 117.34 -62.95
N SER A 67 -93.11 117.02 -64.14
CA SER A 67 -93.84 117.97 -64.98
C SER A 67 -95.28 118.15 -64.50
N GLU A 68 -95.96 117.07 -64.07
CA GLU A 68 -97.29 117.14 -63.49
C GLU A 68 -97.26 117.89 -62.17
N SER A 69 -96.31 117.58 -61.28
CA SER A 69 -96.17 118.29 -60.00
C SER A 69 -95.85 119.79 -60.17
N LYS A 70 -95.12 120.19 -61.21
CA LYS A 70 -94.94 121.61 -61.59
C LYS A 70 -96.17 122.25 -62.22
N LEU A 71 -96.98 121.49 -62.98
CA LEU A 71 -98.29 121.95 -63.47
C LEU A 71 -99.37 121.97 -62.39
N ARG A 72 -99.09 121.35 -61.24
CA ARG A 72 -99.92 121.25 -60.04
C ARG A 72 -99.37 122.11 -58.89
N GLU A 73 -98.36 122.93 -59.18
CA GLU A 73 -97.77 123.93 -58.30
C GLU A 73 -98.75 125.11 -58.20
N VAL A 74 -99.55 125.11 -57.13
CA VAL A 74 -100.50 126.20 -56.81
C VAL A 74 -99.72 127.46 -56.45
N ASP A 75 -100.23 128.63 -56.86
CA ASP A 75 -99.58 129.92 -56.60
C ASP A 75 -99.20 130.10 -55.11
N PRO A 76 -97.93 130.46 -54.80
CA PRO A 76 -97.42 130.43 -53.42
C PRO A 76 -97.97 131.52 -52.50
N GLU A 77 -98.82 132.42 -53.00
CA GLU A 77 -99.50 133.47 -52.22
C GLU A 77 -100.72 132.91 -51.44
N ASP A 78 -101.27 131.74 -51.80
CA ASP A 78 -102.46 131.13 -51.17
C ASP A 78 -102.11 129.91 -50.26
N VAL A 79 -100.91 129.93 -49.64
CA VAL A 79 -100.43 128.89 -48.73
C VAL A 79 -100.66 129.30 -47.27
N ASP A 80 -101.71 128.75 -46.63
CA ASP A 80 -101.98 129.01 -45.20
C ASP A 80 -100.97 128.31 -44.26
N TYR A 81 -100.02 129.09 -43.77
CA TYR A 81 -99.02 128.65 -42.78
C TYR A 81 -99.60 128.39 -41.37
N ALA A 82 -100.84 128.79 -41.05
CA ALA A 82 -101.47 128.43 -39.77
C ALA A 82 -101.66 126.91 -39.65
N GLY A 83 -101.95 126.23 -40.77
CA GLY A 83 -101.99 124.77 -40.85
C GLY A 83 -100.63 124.09 -40.64
N LEU A 84 -99.51 124.79 -40.87
CA LEU A 84 -98.17 124.20 -40.76
C LEU A 84 -97.81 123.81 -39.31
N GLY A 85 -98.29 124.58 -38.32
CA GLY A 85 -98.13 124.24 -36.90
C GLY A 85 -98.91 122.97 -36.52
N GLY A 86 -100.09 122.76 -37.11
CA GLY A 86 -100.84 121.51 -36.98
C GLY A 86 -100.08 120.35 -37.63
N ARG A 87 -99.73 120.50 -38.90
CA ARG A 87 -99.07 119.46 -39.72
C ARG A 87 -97.68 119.08 -39.19
N ALA A 88 -96.92 120.02 -38.62
CA ALA A 88 -95.65 119.73 -37.97
C ALA A 88 -95.83 118.95 -36.66
N ASN A 89 -96.85 119.29 -35.85
CA ASN A 89 -97.21 118.50 -34.68
C ASN A 89 -97.76 117.12 -35.06
N GLU A 90 -98.48 116.99 -36.18
CA GLU A 90 -98.91 115.69 -36.73
C GLU A 90 -97.72 114.85 -37.18
N ILE A 91 -96.74 115.43 -37.87
CA ILE A 91 -95.50 114.75 -38.28
C ILE A 91 -94.68 114.34 -37.04
N LEU A 92 -94.55 115.20 -36.03
CA LEU A 92 -93.85 114.86 -34.78
C LEU A 92 -94.61 113.79 -33.98
N ARG A 93 -95.95 113.85 -33.93
CA ARG A 93 -96.79 112.83 -33.30
C ARG A 93 -96.65 111.49 -34.03
N LEU A 94 -96.72 111.48 -35.36
CA LEU A 94 -96.54 110.30 -36.19
C LEU A 94 -95.12 109.73 -36.08
N ALA A 95 -94.09 110.58 -36.06
CA ALA A 95 -92.71 110.15 -35.88
C ALA A 95 -92.46 109.59 -34.46
N GLN A 96 -93.12 110.13 -33.43
CA GLN A 96 -93.04 109.59 -32.07
C GLN A 96 -93.88 108.33 -31.89
N GLU A 97 -95.02 108.21 -32.58
CA GLU A 97 -95.82 106.97 -32.70
C GLU A 97 -94.98 105.88 -33.38
N GLN A 98 -94.38 106.17 -34.55
CA GLN A 98 -93.43 105.29 -35.24
C GLN A 98 -92.17 104.96 -34.43
N ALA A 99 -91.65 105.89 -33.62
CA ALA A 99 -90.50 105.62 -32.73
C ALA A 99 -90.90 104.74 -31.54
N ASN A 100 -92.11 104.88 -31.01
CA ASN A 100 -92.66 103.99 -29.99
C ASN A 100 -92.92 102.60 -30.58
N ASP A 101 -93.46 102.51 -31.80
CA ASP A 101 -93.66 101.25 -32.52
C ASP A 101 -92.33 100.56 -32.83
N LEU A 102 -91.33 101.31 -33.32
CA LEU A 102 -89.98 100.80 -33.61
C LEU A 102 -89.26 100.34 -32.35
N THR A 103 -89.34 101.08 -31.25
CA THR A 103 -88.75 100.64 -29.98
C THR A 103 -89.50 99.44 -29.39
N THR A 104 -90.83 99.39 -29.50
CA THR A 104 -91.63 98.22 -29.09
C THR A 104 -91.26 96.98 -29.92
N ALA A 105 -91.19 97.10 -31.24
CA ALA A 105 -90.76 96.03 -32.14
C ALA A 105 -89.32 95.58 -31.85
N ALA A 106 -88.39 96.52 -31.63
CA ALA A 106 -87.01 96.20 -31.27
C ALA A 106 -86.88 95.54 -29.88
N THR A 107 -87.74 95.88 -28.91
CA THR A 107 -87.79 95.17 -27.63
C THR A 107 -88.38 93.76 -27.77
N LEU A 108 -89.45 93.58 -28.55
CA LEU A 108 -90.06 92.28 -28.81
C LEU A 108 -89.09 91.35 -29.55
N GLU A 109 -88.40 91.85 -30.58
CA GLU A 109 -87.39 91.07 -31.31
C GLU A 109 -86.15 90.82 -30.43
N GLY A 110 -85.75 91.78 -29.59
CA GLY A 110 -84.69 91.58 -28.59
C GLY A 110 -85.04 90.54 -27.53
N GLU A 111 -86.29 90.45 -27.10
CA GLU A 111 -86.78 89.38 -26.22
C GLU A 111 -86.88 88.04 -26.94
N ARG A 112 -87.34 88.03 -28.19
CA ARG A 112 -87.36 86.84 -29.06
C ARG A 112 -85.95 86.26 -29.23
N ILE A 113 -84.97 87.06 -29.63
CA ILE A 113 -83.58 86.63 -29.83
C ILE A 113 -82.97 86.11 -28.52
N ARG A 114 -83.26 86.75 -27.37
CA ARG A 114 -82.83 86.25 -26.05
C ARG A 114 -83.46 84.90 -25.72
N GLU A 115 -84.71 84.69 -26.10
CA GLU A 115 -85.47 83.48 -25.81
C GLU A 115 -85.10 82.32 -26.74
N GLU A 116 -84.80 82.59 -28.01
CA GLU A 116 -84.17 81.64 -28.93
C GLU A 116 -82.77 81.25 -28.42
N ALA A 117 -81.90 82.22 -28.10
CA ALA A 117 -80.56 81.96 -27.56
C ALA A 117 -80.58 81.20 -26.21
N ARG A 118 -81.62 81.36 -25.38
CA ARG A 118 -81.82 80.53 -24.17
C ARG A 118 -82.14 79.07 -24.51
N ARG A 119 -82.96 78.84 -25.53
CA ARG A 119 -83.35 77.49 -25.99
C ARG A 119 -82.16 76.79 -26.61
N ASP A 120 -81.40 77.48 -27.46
CA ASP A 120 -80.17 76.94 -28.05
C ASP A 120 -79.13 76.63 -26.97
N ALA A 121 -78.94 77.52 -25.99
CA ALA A 121 -78.05 77.27 -24.86
C ALA A 121 -78.54 76.17 -23.90
N ALA A 122 -79.85 75.87 -23.86
CA ALA A 122 -80.38 74.72 -23.15
C ALA A 122 -80.13 73.43 -23.95
N GLN A 123 -80.48 73.40 -25.23
CA GLN A 123 -80.24 72.26 -26.13
C GLN A 123 -78.76 71.87 -26.19
N LEU A 124 -77.84 72.85 -26.22
CA LEU A 124 -76.40 72.59 -26.22
C LEU A 124 -75.90 72.00 -24.89
N ARG A 125 -76.49 72.38 -23.73
CA ARG A 125 -76.18 71.75 -22.44
C ARG A 125 -76.73 70.34 -22.38
N ASP A 126 -78.00 70.17 -22.71
CA ASP A 126 -78.68 68.88 -22.83
C ASP A 126 -77.88 67.89 -23.69
N GLN A 127 -77.37 68.35 -24.84
CA GLN A 127 -76.51 67.56 -25.71
C GLN A 127 -75.15 67.30 -25.07
N ALA A 128 -74.44 68.31 -24.58
CA ALA A 128 -73.14 68.13 -23.94
C ALA A 128 -73.20 67.20 -22.71
N GLU A 129 -74.30 67.18 -21.97
CA GLU A 129 -74.56 66.28 -20.84
C GLU A 129 -74.78 64.82 -21.30
N ARG A 130 -75.52 64.61 -22.40
CA ARG A 130 -75.68 63.29 -23.05
C ARG A 130 -74.37 62.79 -23.61
N ASP A 131 -73.69 63.58 -24.44
CA ASP A 131 -72.39 63.25 -25.04
C ASP A 131 -71.36 62.91 -23.94
N SER A 132 -71.32 63.69 -22.85
CA SER A 132 -70.48 63.40 -21.68
C SER A 132 -70.92 62.14 -20.92
N GLY A 133 -72.21 61.83 -20.90
CA GLY A 133 -72.77 60.61 -20.31
C GLY A 133 -72.35 59.36 -21.10
N GLU A 134 -72.50 59.42 -22.42
CA GLU A 134 -72.12 58.35 -23.36
C GLU A 134 -70.60 58.12 -23.36
N LEU A 135 -69.78 59.18 -23.42
CA LEU A 135 -68.32 59.06 -23.32
C LEU A 135 -67.87 58.44 -21.99
N ARG A 136 -68.53 58.78 -20.87
CA ARG A 136 -68.25 58.15 -19.56
C ARG A 136 -68.69 56.69 -19.52
N SER A 137 -69.85 56.34 -20.06
CA SER A 137 -70.34 54.96 -20.03
C SER A 137 -69.53 54.04 -20.97
N GLY A 138 -69.22 54.50 -22.18
CA GLY A 138 -68.35 53.81 -23.13
C GLY A 138 -66.96 53.57 -22.56
N GLY A 139 -66.29 54.63 -22.09
CA GLY A 139 -64.96 54.51 -21.48
C GLY A 139 -64.93 53.60 -20.25
N MET A 140 -65.99 53.54 -19.45
CA MET A 140 -66.10 52.59 -18.34
C MET A 140 -66.33 51.14 -18.81
N SER A 141 -67.07 50.91 -19.91
CA SER A 141 -67.18 49.59 -20.55
C SER A 141 -65.83 49.13 -21.09
N GLU A 142 -65.15 49.98 -21.87
CA GLU A 142 -63.83 49.69 -22.43
C GLU A 142 -62.78 49.36 -21.35
N ILE A 143 -62.76 50.12 -20.24
CA ILE A 143 -61.88 49.83 -19.10
C ILE A 143 -62.25 48.51 -18.41
N SER A 144 -63.54 48.17 -18.32
CA SER A 144 -64.02 46.91 -17.75
C SER A 144 -63.67 45.70 -18.64
N GLU A 145 -63.87 45.82 -19.94
CA GLU A 145 -63.53 44.81 -20.95
C GLU A 145 -62.02 44.59 -21.04
N LEU A 146 -61.23 45.67 -21.04
CA LEU A 146 -59.77 45.60 -21.00
C LEU A 146 -59.28 44.95 -19.70
N ARG A 147 -59.85 45.31 -18.55
CA ARG A 147 -59.53 44.68 -17.25
C ARG A 147 -59.86 43.18 -17.27
N SER A 148 -61.03 42.81 -17.76
CA SER A 148 -61.46 41.40 -17.88
C SER A 148 -60.54 40.60 -18.80
N ARG A 149 -60.18 41.16 -19.96
CA ARG A 149 -59.22 40.56 -20.90
C ARG A 149 -57.85 40.37 -20.25
N LEU A 150 -57.29 41.40 -19.63
CA LEU A 150 -55.98 41.33 -18.96
C LEU A 150 -56.00 40.34 -17.78
N GLN A 151 -57.10 40.25 -17.03
CA GLN A 151 -57.27 39.23 -15.98
C GLN A 151 -57.26 37.81 -16.55
N GLY A 152 -57.96 37.57 -17.67
CA GLY A 152 -57.92 36.29 -18.38
C GLY A 152 -56.54 35.96 -18.97
N GLU A 153 -55.86 36.94 -19.56
CA GLU A 153 -54.50 36.78 -20.09
C GLU A 153 -53.48 36.46 -18.99
N VAL A 154 -53.56 37.15 -17.84
CA VAL A 154 -52.70 36.88 -16.67
C VAL A 154 -53.01 35.51 -16.06
N ALA A 155 -54.28 35.15 -15.86
CA ALA A 155 -54.65 33.82 -15.37
C ALA A 155 -54.11 32.72 -16.30
N GLY A 156 -54.34 32.84 -17.61
CA GLY A 156 -53.82 31.90 -18.61
C GLY A 156 -52.31 31.93 -18.79
N GLN A 157 -51.58 32.97 -18.35
CA GLN A 157 -50.12 32.97 -18.22
C GLN A 157 -49.67 32.20 -16.96
N VAL A 158 -50.34 32.40 -15.83
CA VAL A 158 -50.04 31.70 -14.56
C VAL A 158 -50.30 30.20 -14.70
N GLU A 159 -51.40 29.78 -15.31
CA GLU A 159 -51.70 28.36 -15.58
C GLU A 159 -50.63 27.70 -16.47
N ARG A 160 -50.18 28.38 -17.53
CA ARG A 160 -49.08 27.90 -18.39
C ARG A 160 -47.77 27.80 -17.63
N ALA A 161 -47.38 28.82 -16.87
CA ALA A 161 -46.17 28.80 -16.07
C ALA A 161 -46.19 27.69 -15.00
N GLN A 162 -47.36 27.41 -14.40
CA GLN A 162 -47.53 26.29 -13.47
C GLN A 162 -47.43 24.93 -14.16
N ALA A 163 -48.04 24.77 -15.35
CA ALA A 163 -47.95 23.54 -16.13
C ALA A 163 -46.52 23.27 -16.64
N GLU A 164 -45.82 24.31 -17.10
CA GLU A 164 -44.41 24.25 -17.51
C GLU A 164 -43.50 23.90 -16.33
N ALA A 165 -43.70 24.53 -15.17
CA ALA A 165 -42.95 24.22 -13.95
C ALA A 165 -43.20 22.77 -13.47
N ALA A 166 -44.45 22.29 -13.51
CA ALA A 166 -44.77 20.90 -13.17
C ALA A 166 -44.13 19.90 -14.14
N ALA A 167 -44.17 20.18 -15.45
CA ALA A 167 -43.53 19.35 -16.47
C ALA A 167 -42.00 19.31 -16.32
N LEU A 168 -41.36 20.43 -15.98
CA LEU A 168 -39.92 20.50 -15.68
C LEU A 168 -39.55 19.72 -14.41
N LEU A 169 -40.36 19.81 -13.34
CA LEU A 169 -40.14 19.03 -12.12
C LEU A 169 -40.27 17.53 -12.35
N ASP A 170 -41.27 17.09 -13.13
CA ASP A 170 -41.45 15.67 -13.46
C ASP A 170 -40.40 15.15 -14.45
N ALA A 171 -39.89 15.99 -15.36
CA ALA A 171 -38.73 15.65 -16.18
C ALA A 171 -37.48 15.45 -15.31
N ALA A 172 -37.16 16.41 -14.44
CA ALA A 172 -36.01 16.35 -13.53
C ALA A 172 -36.09 15.17 -12.54
N ARG A 173 -37.29 14.82 -12.08
CA ARG A 173 -37.54 13.60 -11.26
C ARG A 173 -37.17 12.34 -12.03
N ARG A 174 -37.69 12.17 -13.26
CA ARG A 174 -37.42 10.99 -14.10
C ARG A 174 -35.94 10.88 -14.48
N GLU A 175 -35.28 12.01 -14.76
CA GLU A 175 -33.84 12.07 -15.01
C GLU A 175 -33.05 11.66 -13.76
N GLY A 176 -33.38 12.22 -12.58
CA GLY A 176 -32.76 11.84 -11.31
C GLY A 176 -32.97 10.37 -10.93
N GLU A 177 -34.16 9.81 -11.20
CA GLU A 177 -34.44 8.38 -11.02
C GLU A 177 -33.65 7.50 -12.00
N SER A 178 -33.55 7.90 -13.27
CA SER A 178 -32.74 7.23 -14.29
C SER A 178 -31.26 7.22 -13.92
N LEU A 179 -30.70 8.37 -13.55
CA LEU A 179 -29.32 8.51 -13.09
C LEU A 179 -29.06 7.68 -11.83
N ARG A 180 -30.01 7.64 -10.89
CA ARG A 180 -29.90 6.82 -9.68
C ARG A 180 -29.91 5.31 -10.01
N LEU A 181 -30.74 4.87 -10.95
CA LEU A 181 -30.77 3.47 -11.40
C LEU A 181 -29.50 3.08 -12.16
N GLN A 182 -28.97 3.98 -13.01
CA GLN A 182 -27.69 3.79 -13.69
C GLN A 182 -26.54 3.65 -12.68
N ALA A 183 -26.40 4.59 -11.75
CA ALA A 183 -25.38 4.54 -10.69
C ALA A 183 -25.53 3.31 -9.77
N GLN A 184 -26.76 2.84 -9.51
CA GLN A 184 -27.00 1.60 -8.77
C GLN A 184 -26.56 0.36 -9.56
N HIS A 185 -26.80 0.32 -10.87
CA HIS A 185 -26.36 -0.77 -11.75
C HIS A 185 -24.84 -0.78 -11.90
N GLU A 186 -24.21 0.36 -12.17
CA GLU A 186 -22.74 0.50 -12.24
C GLU A 186 -22.07 0.08 -10.93
N ALA A 187 -22.61 0.52 -9.78
CA ALA A 187 -22.11 0.09 -8.47
C ALA A 187 -22.40 -1.39 -8.15
N ALA A 188 -23.40 -2.02 -8.77
CA ALA A 188 -23.60 -3.47 -8.67
C ALA A 188 -22.55 -4.23 -9.49
N SER A 189 -22.41 -3.88 -10.78
CA SER A 189 -21.44 -4.46 -11.70
C SER A 189 -19.99 -4.30 -11.22
N LEU A 190 -19.63 -3.16 -10.64
CA LEU A 190 -18.31 -2.94 -10.05
C LEU A 190 -18.05 -3.83 -8.83
N ARG A 191 -19.05 -4.03 -7.96
CA ARG A 191 -18.95 -4.96 -6.82
C ARG A 191 -18.88 -6.41 -7.26
N GLU A 192 -19.54 -6.77 -8.35
CA GLU A 192 -19.50 -8.12 -8.91
C GLU A 192 -18.14 -8.41 -9.58
N GLY A 193 -17.63 -7.49 -10.39
CA GLY A 193 -16.27 -7.55 -10.95
C GLY A 193 -15.21 -7.70 -9.85
N ALA A 194 -15.22 -6.80 -8.85
CA ALA A 194 -14.28 -6.87 -7.73
C ALA A 194 -14.39 -8.18 -6.92
N ARG A 195 -15.59 -8.75 -6.77
CA ARG A 195 -15.76 -10.08 -6.15
C ARG A 195 -15.10 -11.18 -6.98
N LEU A 196 -15.40 -11.23 -8.28
CA LEU A 196 -14.84 -12.22 -9.21
C LEU A 196 -13.31 -12.12 -9.29
N GLU A 197 -12.75 -10.90 -9.27
CA GLU A 197 -11.31 -10.64 -9.17
C GLU A 197 -10.73 -11.17 -7.84
N THR A 198 -11.34 -10.83 -6.69
CA THR A 198 -10.85 -11.32 -5.39
C THR A 198 -10.92 -12.84 -5.24
N ASP A 199 -11.95 -13.48 -5.80
CA ASP A 199 -12.05 -14.95 -5.82
C ASP A 199 -11.13 -15.58 -6.88
N GLY A 200 -10.77 -14.85 -7.94
CA GLY A 200 -9.72 -15.24 -8.87
C GLY A 200 -8.36 -15.28 -8.18
N LEU A 201 -7.96 -14.16 -7.56
CA LEU A 201 -6.72 -14.03 -6.80
C LEU A 201 -6.63 -15.02 -5.63
N ARG A 202 -7.75 -15.31 -4.94
CA ARG A 202 -7.80 -16.37 -3.91
C ARG A 202 -7.44 -17.74 -4.48
N ARG A 203 -8.06 -18.16 -5.59
CA ARG A 203 -7.76 -19.46 -6.23
C ARG A 203 -6.33 -19.53 -6.75
N GLU A 204 -5.78 -18.41 -7.21
CA GLU A 204 -4.39 -18.29 -7.63
C GLU A 204 -3.43 -18.46 -6.44
N VAL A 205 -3.64 -17.73 -5.34
CA VAL A 205 -2.84 -17.87 -4.11
C VAL A 205 -3.02 -19.26 -3.47
N GLU A 206 -4.22 -19.85 -3.50
CA GLU A 206 -4.46 -21.22 -3.04
C GLU A 206 -3.67 -22.25 -3.88
N ARG A 207 -3.60 -22.06 -5.20
CA ARG A 207 -2.77 -22.86 -6.11
C ARG A 207 -1.29 -22.69 -5.82
N GLU A 208 -0.78 -21.46 -5.71
CA GLU A 208 0.63 -21.18 -5.41
C GLU A 208 1.04 -21.73 -4.04
N VAL A 209 0.19 -21.61 -3.02
CA VAL A 209 0.42 -22.20 -1.70
C VAL A 209 0.38 -23.73 -1.74
N ALA A 210 -0.43 -24.35 -2.60
CA ALA A 210 -0.43 -25.80 -2.80
C ALA A 210 0.85 -26.28 -3.52
N GLU A 211 1.27 -25.57 -4.57
CA GLU A 211 2.51 -25.84 -5.33
C GLU A 211 3.74 -25.69 -4.43
N ALA A 212 3.88 -24.57 -3.71
CA ALA A 212 4.98 -24.34 -2.77
C ALA A 212 5.01 -25.38 -1.62
N ARG A 213 3.85 -25.84 -1.14
CA ARG A 213 3.78 -26.93 -0.15
C ARG A 213 4.21 -28.28 -0.73
N ALA A 214 3.88 -28.56 -2.00
CA ALA A 214 4.30 -29.78 -2.68
C ALA A 214 5.82 -29.79 -2.92
N ASP A 215 6.40 -28.66 -3.31
CA ASP A 215 7.86 -28.53 -3.49
C ASP A 215 8.61 -28.64 -2.15
N VAL A 216 8.17 -27.96 -1.08
CA VAL A 216 8.78 -28.10 0.25
C VAL A 216 8.63 -29.53 0.79
N ALA A 217 7.52 -30.23 0.50
CA ALA A 217 7.38 -31.64 0.85
C ALA A 217 8.37 -32.54 0.07
N ARG A 218 8.53 -32.29 -1.24
CA ARG A 218 9.47 -33.01 -2.12
C ARG A 218 10.92 -32.78 -1.69
N GLU A 219 11.33 -31.53 -1.46
CA GLU A 219 12.68 -31.20 -0.96
C GLU A 219 12.96 -31.84 0.41
N ARG A 220 11.96 -31.88 1.30
CA ARG A 220 12.06 -32.57 2.59
C ARG A 220 12.20 -34.09 2.44
N GLU A 221 11.47 -34.71 1.52
CA GLU A 221 11.60 -36.15 1.24
C GLU A 221 12.95 -36.48 0.60
N GLU A 222 13.42 -35.67 -0.35
CA GLU A 222 14.76 -35.79 -0.93
C GLU A 222 15.86 -35.63 0.13
N ALA A 223 15.77 -34.63 1.01
CA ALA A 223 16.73 -34.42 2.09
C ALA A 223 16.75 -35.57 3.11
N LEU A 224 15.57 -36.09 3.48
CA LEU A 224 15.45 -37.27 4.35
C LEU A 224 15.97 -38.55 3.69
N ALA A 225 15.84 -38.69 2.37
CA ALA A 225 16.40 -39.82 1.62
C ALA A 225 17.94 -39.75 1.57
N ARG A 226 18.52 -38.58 1.30
CA ARG A 226 19.98 -38.35 1.33
C ARG A 226 20.56 -38.64 2.70
N ALA A 227 20.00 -38.03 3.75
CA ALA A 227 20.46 -38.23 5.14
C ALA A 227 20.33 -39.69 5.63
N ARG A 228 19.34 -40.45 5.13
CA ARG A 228 19.25 -41.91 5.37
C ARG A 228 20.35 -42.68 4.66
N SER A 229 20.59 -42.39 3.37
CA SER A 229 21.67 -43.03 2.60
C SER A 229 23.05 -42.78 3.23
N GLU A 230 23.30 -41.55 3.67
CA GLU A 230 24.53 -41.16 4.40
C GLU A 230 24.64 -41.88 5.75
N HIS A 231 23.54 -41.98 6.51
CA HIS A 231 23.53 -42.71 7.79
C HIS A 231 23.74 -44.22 7.61
N ASP A 232 23.11 -44.84 6.62
CA ASP A 232 23.28 -46.25 6.30
C ASP A 232 24.72 -46.53 5.83
N GLU A 233 25.28 -45.68 4.97
CA GLU A 233 26.68 -45.77 4.53
C GLU A 233 27.64 -45.68 5.74
N LEU A 234 27.57 -44.60 6.52
CA LEU A 234 28.41 -44.41 7.72
C LEU A 234 28.24 -45.56 8.73
N THR A 235 27.04 -46.12 8.84
CA THR A 235 26.76 -47.30 9.67
C THR A 235 27.44 -48.56 9.12
N THR A 236 27.47 -48.76 7.79
CA THR A 236 28.23 -49.88 7.20
C THR A 236 29.73 -49.69 7.32
N GLN A 237 30.26 -48.48 7.09
CA GLN A 237 31.68 -48.15 7.29
C GLN A 237 32.10 -48.38 8.75
N THR A 238 31.31 -47.91 9.72
CA THR A 238 31.57 -48.11 11.16
C THR A 238 31.53 -49.60 11.55
N LYS A 239 30.59 -50.39 11.00
CA LYS A 239 30.55 -51.85 11.21
C LYS A 239 31.77 -52.56 10.62
N ALA A 240 32.23 -52.12 9.45
CA ALA A 240 33.44 -52.66 8.82
C ALA A 240 34.70 -52.34 9.66
N MET A 241 34.89 -51.09 10.07
CA MET A 241 36.00 -50.69 10.95
C MET A 241 35.98 -51.43 12.30
N LEU A 242 34.80 -51.66 12.89
CA LEU A 242 34.68 -52.41 14.13
C LEU A 242 35.00 -53.90 13.95
N ALA A 243 34.63 -54.49 12.81
CA ALA A 243 35.00 -55.87 12.48
C ALA A 243 36.52 -55.99 12.23
N GLU A 244 37.10 -55.08 11.45
CA GLU A 244 38.55 -55.00 11.22
C GLU A 244 39.35 -54.81 12.53
N ALA A 245 38.86 -53.96 13.44
CA ALA A 245 39.44 -53.79 14.77
C ALA A 245 39.32 -55.06 15.64
N ALA A 246 38.22 -55.81 15.55
CA ALA A 246 38.04 -57.08 16.25
C ALA A 246 38.92 -58.20 15.66
N ASP A 247 39.09 -58.25 14.33
CA ASP A 247 39.99 -59.17 13.65
C ASP A 247 41.46 -58.85 13.99
N HIS A 248 41.85 -57.57 14.03
CA HIS A 248 43.17 -57.16 14.51
C HIS A 248 43.38 -57.49 16.00
N HIS A 249 42.36 -57.32 16.85
CA HIS A 249 42.46 -57.68 18.26
C HIS A 249 42.63 -59.19 18.44
N THR A 250 41.81 -60.02 17.78
CA THR A 250 41.91 -61.49 17.87
C THR A 250 43.18 -62.05 17.25
N GLN A 251 43.69 -61.46 16.16
CA GLN A 251 45.02 -61.77 15.63
C GLN A 251 46.13 -61.38 16.60
N SER A 252 46.01 -60.25 17.30
CA SER A 252 46.99 -59.78 18.28
C SER A 252 47.01 -60.67 19.53
N THR A 253 45.85 -60.99 20.11
CA THR A 253 45.76 -61.91 21.24
C THR A 253 46.21 -63.32 20.86
N GLY A 254 45.84 -63.81 19.68
CA GLY A 254 46.30 -65.12 19.19
C GLY A 254 47.81 -65.21 18.97
N ARG A 255 48.47 -64.11 18.57
CA ARG A 255 49.95 -64.03 18.54
C ARG A 255 50.53 -64.06 19.96
N LEU A 256 50.01 -63.25 20.88
CA LEU A 256 50.46 -63.24 22.27
C LEU A 256 50.26 -64.60 22.96
N GLU A 257 49.17 -65.31 22.69
CA GLU A 257 48.94 -66.68 23.17
C GLU A 257 49.95 -67.67 22.57
N ALA A 258 50.28 -67.56 21.28
CA ALA A 258 51.33 -68.37 20.65
C ALA A 258 52.72 -68.09 21.23
N ASP A 259 53.10 -66.82 21.39
CA ASP A 259 54.37 -66.39 21.97
C ASP A 259 54.49 -66.87 23.44
N ILE A 260 53.40 -66.82 24.21
CA ILE A 260 53.32 -67.35 25.58
C ILE A 260 53.43 -68.88 25.59
N ALA A 261 52.80 -69.58 24.65
CA ALA A 261 52.86 -71.04 24.53
C ALA A 261 54.26 -71.53 24.12
N GLU A 262 54.92 -70.86 23.17
CA GLU A 262 56.32 -71.12 22.81
C GLU A 262 57.25 -70.79 23.99
N SER A 263 57.07 -69.65 24.65
CA SER A 263 57.84 -69.30 25.87
C SER A 263 57.61 -70.28 27.03
N ALA A 264 56.42 -70.88 27.15
CA ALA A 264 56.14 -71.93 28.12
C ALA A 264 56.80 -73.26 27.72
N ARG A 265 56.78 -73.60 26.43
CA ARG A 265 57.44 -74.79 25.87
C ARG A 265 58.95 -74.73 26.05
N ILE A 266 59.60 -73.63 25.65
CA ILE A 266 61.06 -73.43 25.80
C ILE A 266 61.46 -73.55 27.28
N ARG A 267 60.67 -73.00 28.21
CA ARG A 267 60.90 -73.15 29.66
C ARG A 267 60.74 -74.60 30.12
N ALA A 268 59.74 -75.34 29.62
CA ALA A 268 59.54 -76.75 29.96
C ALA A 268 60.64 -77.66 29.40
N GLU A 269 61.09 -77.42 28.16
CA GLU A 269 62.21 -78.11 27.54
C GLU A 269 63.52 -77.82 28.29
N ALA A 270 63.82 -76.55 28.60
CA ALA A 270 64.99 -76.17 29.39
C ALA A 270 64.98 -76.74 30.84
N VAL A 271 63.81 -76.86 31.48
CA VAL A 271 63.68 -77.53 32.78
C VAL A 271 63.92 -79.04 32.65
N SER A 272 63.39 -79.69 31.63
CA SER A 272 63.63 -81.11 31.34
C SER A 272 65.12 -81.38 31.06
N GLU A 273 65.78 -80.54 30.27
CA GLU A 273 67.22 -80.62 30.02
C GLU A 273 68.03 -80.41 31.31
N ALA A 274 67.67 -79.42 32.14
CA ALA A 274 68.32 -79.20 33.43
C ALA A 274 68.13 -80.39 34.40
N GLU A 275 66.95 -81.03 34.41
CA GLU A 275 66.69 -82.24 35.18
C GLU A 275 67.49 -83.44 34.64
N GLN A 276 67.61 -83.61 33.33
CA GLN A 276 68.43 -84.64 32.70
C GLN A 276 69.93 -84.44 32.98
N VAL A 277 70.45 -83.21 32.85
CA VAL A 277 71.83 -82.86 33.21
C VAL A 277 72.08 -83.13 34.70
N ARG A 278 71.14 -82.78 35.57
CA ARG A 278 71.21 -83.08 37.01
C ARG A 278 71.19 -84.59 37.29
N ALA A 279 70.32 -85.35 36.63
CA ALA A 279 70.25 -86.81 36.78
C ALA A 279 71.53 -87.50 36.29
N ASN A 280 72.06 -87.09 35.14
CA ASN A 280 73.32 -87.57 34.59
C ASN A 280 74.50 -87.24 35.52
N ALA A 281 74.56 -86.01 36.05
CA ALA A 281 75.60 -85.62 37.01
C ALA A 281 75.52 -86.43 38.32
N ILE A 282 74.31 -86.76 38.80
CA ILE A 282 74.12 -87.64 39.96
C ILE A 282 74.58 -89.07 39.63
N ALA A 283 74.16 -89.64 38.48
CA ALA A 283 74.56 -90.98 38.06
C ALA A 283 76.08 -91.10 37.83
N GLU A 284 76.71 -90.06 37.28
CA GLU A 284 78.17 -89.97 37.19
C GLU A 284 78.83 -89.90 38.57
N ALA A 285 78.32 -89.09 39.49
CA ALA A 285 78.83 -89.00 40.85
C ALA A 285 78.69 -90.36 41.59
N GLU A 286 77.55 -91.03 41.45
CA GLU A 286 77.34 -92.37 42.01
C GLU A 286 78.27 -93.41 41.38
N ASN A 287 78.52 -93.37 40.07
CA ASN A 287 79.45 -94.28 39.41
C ASN A 287 80.91 -94.01 39.83
N ARG A 288 81.31 -92.73 39.97
CA ARG A 288 82.61 -92.32 40.54
C ARG A 288 82.75 -92.80 41.99
N ILE A 289 81.71 -92.69 42.81
CA ILE A 289 81.67 -93.22 44.19
C ILE A 289 81.72 -94.75 44.19
N ALA A 290 81.01 -95.44 43.28
CA ALA A 290 80.96 -96.89 43.19
C ALA A 290 82.29 -97.48 42.70
N THR A 291 82.96 -96.84 41.74
CA THR A 291 84.30 -97.22 41.28
C THR A 291 85.35 -96.95 42.35
N ALA A 292 85.32 -95.79 43.03
CA ALA A 292 86.18 -95.53 44.18
C ALA A 292 85.95 -96.54 45.32
N ARG A 293 84.69 -96.90 45.63
CA ARG A 293 84.36 -97.96 46.61
C ARG A 293 84.87 -99.33 46.18
N LYS A 294 84.78 -99.70 44.89
CA LYS A 294 85.35 -100.95 44.35
C LYS A 294 86.87 -100.95 44.43
N GLN A 295 87.54 -99.86 44.10
CA GLN A 295 88.99 -99.70 44.24
C GLN A 295 89.42 -99.79 45.71
N ALA A 296 88.75 -99.07 46.61
CA ALA A 296 89.00 -99.16 48.05
C ALA A 296 88.78 -100.59 48.58
N ALA A 297 87.69 -101.25 48.20
CA ALA A 297 87.43 -102.64 48.57
C ALA A 297 88.48 -103.61 48.02
N ALA A 298 88.97 -103.40 46.78
CA ALA A 298 90.04 -104.19 46.19
C ALA A 298 91.39 -103.96 46.89
N ILE A 299 91.71 -102.72 47.29
CA ILE A 299 92.89 -102.40 48.10
C ILE A 299 92.79 -103.04 49.49
N THR A 300 91.63 -102.96 50.14
CA THR A 300 91.37 -103.61 51.44
C THR A 300 91.46 -105.14 51.33
N ALA A 301 90.90 -105.74 50.29
CA ALA A 301 90.99 -107.18 50.05
C ALA A 301 92.43 -107.62 49.74
N ARG A 302 93.16 -106.86 48.91
CA ARG A 302 94.57 -107.11 48.59
C ARG A 302 95.45 -106.99 49.84
N THR A 303 95.31 -105.93 50.63
CA THR A 303 96.09 -105.76 51.86
C THR A 303 95.71 -106.83 52.91
N GLN A 304 94.45 -107.23 53.03
CA GLN A 304 94.05 -108.38 53.85
C GLN A 304 94.66 -109.70 53.34
N GLN A 305 94.72 -109.93 52.03
CA GLN A 305 95.40 -111.09 51.45
C GLN A 305 96.91 -111.05 51.75
N GLU A 306 97.59 -109.93 51.51
CA GLU A 306 99.01 -109.71 51.83
C GLU A 306 99.28 -109.93 53.34
N PHE A 307 98.44 -109.39 54.24
CA PHE A 307 98.50 -109.65 55.68
C PHE A 307 98.26 -111.12 56.03
N SER A 308 97.29 -111.79 55.39
CA SER A 308 97.01 -113.21 55.65
C SER A 308 98.16 -114.12 55.18
N TRP A 309 98.77 -113.79 54.05
CA TRP A 309 99.95 -114.47 53.52
C TRP A 309 101.17 -114.24 54.41
N ARG A 310 101.40 -112.99 54.87
CA ARG A 310 102.44 -112.66 55.87
C ARG A 310 102.23 -113.43 57.17
N LYS A 311 100.98 -113.57 57.63
CA LYS A 311 100.59 -114.35 58.82
C LYS A 311 100.77 -115.85 58.63
N GLN A 312 100.56 -116.39 57.42
CA GLN A 312 100.86 -117.79 57.09
C GLN A 312 102.36 -118.04 56.96
N GLN A 313 103.13 -117.11 56.37
CA GLN A 313 104.58 -117.16 56.31
C GLN A 313 105.17 -117.20 57.74
N LEU A 314 104.80 -116.24 58.58
CA LEU A 314 105.23 -116.18 59.99
C LEU A 314 104.82 -117.45 60.76
N ARG A 315 103.63 -118.02 60.49
CA ARG A 315 103.22 -119.31 61.07
C ARG A 315 104.15 -120.45 60.66
N ARG A 316 104.45 -120.60 59.36
CA ARG A 316 105.38 -121.63 58.86
C ARG A 316 106.79 -121.45 59.42
N GLU A 317 107.25 -120.21 59.57
CA GLU A 317 108.53 -119.89 60.23
C GLU A 317 108.50 -120.29 61.72
N THR A 318 107.41 -120.02 62.45
CA THR A 318 107.26 -120.51 63.84
C THR A 318 107.11 -122.02 63.94
N GLU A 319 106.46 -122.69 62.98
CA GLU A 319 106.32 -124.15 62.94
C GLU A 319 107.67 -124.81 62.62
N LEU A 320 108.46 -124.27 61.68
CA LEU A 320 109.83 -124.71 61.42
C LEU A 320 110.73 -124.49 62.64
N LEU A 321 110.58 -123.38 63.36
CA LEU A 321 111.30 -123.13 64.61
C LEU A 321 110.84 -124.06 65.75
N GLN A 322 109.55 -124.41 65.84
CA GLN A 322 109.04 -125.39 66.80
C GLN A 322 109.50 -126.82 66.45
N GLN A 323 109.47 -127.22 65.19
CA GLN A 323 109.98 -128.50 64.71
C GLN A 323 111.49 -128.60 64.95
N ARG A 324 112.26 -127.54 64.69
CA ARG A 324 113.70 -127.48 65.00
C ARG A 324 113.95 -127.53 66.51
N LYS A 325 113.13 -126.87 67.33
CA LYS A 325 113.19 -126.96 68.80
C LYS A 325 112.85 -128.37 69.30
N GLN A 326 111.83 -129.01 68.73
CA GLN A 326 111.42 -130.38 69.07
C GLN A 326 112.46 -131.41 68.61
N ALA A 327 113.10 -131.22 67.46
CA ALA A 327 114.22 -132.04 67.00
C ALA A 327 115.44 -131.92 67.94
N VAL A 328 115.79 -130.70 68.39
CA VAL A 328 116.85 -130.50 69.39
C VAL A 328 116.48 -131.12 70.75
N LEU A 329 115.22 -131.03 71.17
CA LEU A 329 114.74 -131.66 72.40
C LEU A 329 114.69 -133.20 72.32
N SER A 330 114.34 -133.78 71.17
CA SER A 330 114.39 -135.24 70.98
C SER A 330 115.82 -135.75 70.82
N GLN A 331 116.72 -134.98 70.21
CA GLN A 331 118.16 -135.25 70.20
C GLN A 331 118.73 -135.27 71.62
N LEU A 332 118.39 -134.28 72.46
CA LEU A 332 118.74 -134.26 73.88
C LEU A 332 118.17 -135.47 74.66
N ALA A 333 116.91 -135.86 74.39
CA ALA A 333 116.33 -137.06 75.01
C ALA A 333 117.09 -138.33 74.61
N SER A 334 117.36 -138.53 73.30
CA SER A 334 118.10 -139.70 72.81
C SER A 334 119.56 -139.79 73.29
N LEU A 335 120.16 -138.67 73.71
CA LEU A 335 121.49 -138.63 74.32
C LEU A 335 121.46 -138.84 75.84
N SER A 336 120.30 -138.76 76.50
CA SER A 336 120.17 -138.96 77.94
C SER A 336 120.08 -140.44 78.35
N GLU A 337 119.54 -141.31 77.49
CA GLU A 337 119.26 -142.71 77.83
C GLU A 337 120.45 -143.65 77.53
N LEU A 338 121.38 -143.25 76.66
CA LEU A 338 122.61 -143.99 76.35
C LEU A 338 123.81 -143.55 77.22
N ALA A 339 123.65 -142.53 78.05
CA ALA A 339 124.70 -141.98 78.93
C ALA A 339 124.78 -142.66 80.31
N GLN A 340 123.88 -143.60 80.63
CA GLN A 340 123.77 -144.20 81.97
C GLN A 340 124.62 -145.48 82.15
N GLN A 341 125.38 -145.94 81.14
CA GLN A 341 126.24 -147.12 81.23
C GLN A 341 127.70 -146.85 80.85
N THR A 342 128.57 -146.96 81.87
CA THR A 342 130.06 -147.11 81.84
C THR A 342 130.94 -145.96 81.31
N ALA A 343 132.05 -145.73 82.04
CA ALA A 343 133.25 -144.96 81.65
C ALA A 343 133.01 -143.48 81.24
N SER A 344 133.03 -142.47 82.12
CA SER A 344 133.89 -142.19 83.29
C SER A 344 135.40 -142.05 82.98
N SER A 345 135.76 -140.91 82.38
CA SER A 345 137.14 -140.40 82.28
C SER A 345 137.20 -138.92 82.66
N PHE A 346 138.23 -138.56 83.44
CA PHE A 346 138.64 -137.22 83.89
C PHE A 346 139.33 -136.40 82.76
N PRO A 347 139.77 -135.12 82.93
CA PRO A 347 139.70 -134.22 84.10
C PRO A 347 139.24 -132.75 83.82
N ASP A 348 139.07 -131.99 84.90
CA ASP A 348 139.53 -130.60 85.23
C ASP A 348 139.59 -129.43 84.21
N LEU A 349 138.99 -128.31 84.66
CA LEU A 349 139.50 -126.92 84.77
C LEU A 349 139.77 -125.96 83.57
N ASP A 350 139.34 -124.71 83.83
CA ASP A 350 139.91 -123.39 83.47
C ASP A 350 139.77 -122.73 82.06
N GLU A 351 140.20 -121.46 82.06
CA GLU A 351 139.89 -120.28 81.20
C GLU A 351 140.27 -120.45 79.69
N ASP A 352 139.83 -119.63 78.71
CA ASP A 352 139.92 -118.15 78.63
C ASP A 352 139.09 -117.53 77.46
N ARG A 353 139.20 -116.20 77.26
CA ARG A 353 138.73 -115.37 76.12
C ARG A 353 139.83 -115.31 75.00
N PRO A 354 139.94 -114.33 74.05
CA PRO A 354 139.01 -113.26 73.58
C PRO A 354 138.91 -113.02 72.03
N GLN A 355 137.88 -112.23 71.64
CA GLN A 355 137.86 -111.18 70.58
C GLN A 355 137.90 -111.45 69.04
N ALA A 356 137.29 -110.49 68.32
CA ALA A 356 137.49 -110.06 66.90
C ALA A 356 136.92 -110.95 65.73
N SER A 357 136.49 -110.43 64.57
CA SER A 357 136.46 -109.02 64.08
C SER A 357 135.44 -108.69 62.95
N GLY A 358 134.87 -107.46 62.97
CA GLY A 358 134.29 -106.68 61.83
C GLY A 358 132.90 -107.06 61.26
N SER A 359 132.10 -106.20 60.61
CA SER A 359 131.96 -104.72 60.43
C SER A 359 130.66 -104.45 59.61
N GLY A 360 129.96 -103.29 59.48
CA GLY A 360 130.05 -101.90 60.00
C GLY A 360 128.66 -101.40 60.49
N ARG A 361 128.21 -100.12 60.56
CA ARG A 361 128.55 -98.76 60.00
C ARG A 361 127.72 -98.37 58.75
N ALA A 362 126.97 -97.25 58.62
CA ALA A 362 126.75 -96.01 59.43
C ALA A 362 125.35 -95.30 59.16
N PRO A 363 124.97 -94.18 59.83
CA PRO A 363 123.59 -93.61 59.87
C PRO A 363 123.41 -92.08 59.59
N ALA A 364 122.16 -91.57 59.73
CA ALA A 364 121.74 -90.18 60.13
C ALA A 364 121.84 -89.02 59.06
N PRO A 365 121.42 -87.75 59.33
CA PRO A 365 120.13 -87.21 59.83
C PRO A 365 119.60 -85.98 59.00
N GLU A 366 118.98 -84.97 59.66
CA GLU A 366 118.31 -83.73 59.15
C GLU A 366 119.30 -82.58 58.70
N VAL A 367 118.96 -81.31 58.30
CA VAL A 367 117.86 -80.35 58.62
C VAL A 367 117.71 -79.16 57.61
N ALA A 368 116.52 -78.51 57.61
CA ALA A 368 116.19 -77.06 57.41
C ALA A 368 116.25 -76.29 56.04
N ASP A 369 115.21 -75.46 55.84
CA ASP A 369 115.05 -74.08 55.26
C ASP A 369 115.73 -73.52 53.95
N VAL A 370 114.88 -72.92 53.08
CA VAL A 370 114.90 -71.52 52.47
C VAL A 370 116.17 -71.07 51.66
N PRO A 371 116.12 -70.43 50.45
CA PRO A 371 115.34 -69.21 50.10
C PRO A 371 114.79 -69.10 48.64
N GLU A 372 114.46 -67.85 48.23
CA GLU A 372 113.87 -67.37 46.97
C GLU A 372 114.88 -67.11 45.81
N ASP A 373 114.31 -66.65 44.68
CA ASP A 373 114.85 -65.67 43.70
C ASP A 373 115.68 -66.16 42.49
N GLY A 374 115.61 -65.42 41.35
CA GLY A 374 116.47 -65.61 40.17
C GLY A 374 115.80 -65.74 38.78
N ASP A 375 115.58 -64.61 38.12
CA ASP A 375 115.22 -64.39 36.69
C ASP A 375 115.80 -65.36 35.62
N ASP A 376 114.96 -65.73 34.63
CA ASP A 376 115.00 -65.13 33.25
C ASP A 376 113.73 -65.52 32.45
N ARG A 377 112.96 -64.59 31.85
CA ARG A 377 113.12 -63.95 30.52
C ARG A 377 113.20 -64.93 29.34
N THR A 378 112.54 -64.74 28.19
CA THR A 378 111.53 -63.79 27.64
C THR A 378 110.82 -64.53 26.46
N ILE A 379 109.80 -64.08 25.70
CA ILE A 379 109.42 -62.84 24.98
C ILE A 379 107.88 -62.97 24.79
N LEU A 380 107.01 -62.04 25.28
CA LEU A 380 106.40 -60.89 24.56
C LEU A 380 105.66 -61.28 23.25
N LYS A 381 104.54 -60.67 22.78
CA LYS A 381 103.83 -59.37 22.93
C LYS A 381 102.35 -59.61 22.46
N SER A 382 101.32 -58.77 22.67
CA SER A 382 101.13 -57.49 23.39
C SER A 382 99.64 -57.09 23.47
N TYR A 383 99.31 -56.21 24.43
CA TYR A 383 98.46 -55.00 24.38
C TYR A 383 97.58 -54.70 23.13
N SER A 384 96.43 -54.00 23.23
CA SER A 384 96.09 -52.96 24.22
C SER A 384 94.58 -52.78 24.47
N ALA A 385 94.24 -51.94 25.45
CA ALA A 385 92.90 -51.39 25.74
C ALA A 385 92.91 -49.85 25.49
N PRO A 386 91.91 -49.04 25.94
CA PRO A 386 90.44 -49.16 25.87
C PRO A 386 89.79 -47.92 25.18
N THR A 387 88.47 -47.94 24.91
CA THR A 387 87.71 -46.69 24.63
C THR A 387 86.24 -46.75 25.02
N LEU A 388 85.75 -45.67 25.63
CA LEU A 388 84.33 -45.27 25.65
C LEU A 388 84.03 -44.37 24.44
N PRO A 389 82.75 -44.17 24.10
CA PRO A 389 82.25 -42.79 24.03
C PRO A 389 81.11 -42.51 25.02
N ALA A 390 80.78 -41.22 25.18
CA ALA A 390 79.59 -40.73 25.86
C ALA A 390 78.71 -39.97 24.85
N GLU A 391 77.66 -39.31 25.36
CA GLU A 391 76.71 -38.43 24.64
C GLU A 391 75.79 -39.12 23.61
N GLN A 392 74.55 -39.34 24.03
CA GLN A 392 73.48 -38.42 23.61
C GLN A 392 72.46 -38.26 24.74
N ALA A 393 71.78 -37.11 24.77
CA ALA A 393 70.84 -36.71 25.82
C ALA A 393 69.55 -36.14 25.19
N ALA A 394 68.49 -36.13 26.00
CA ALA A 394 67.11 -35.79 25.62
C ALA A 394 66.45 -36.78 24.61
N SER A 395 65.14 -36.96 24.61
CA SER A 395 64.09 -36.31 25.40
C SER A 395 63.07 -37.31 25.97
N SER A 396 62.53 -37.01 27.15
CA SER A 396 61.29 -37.60 27.67
C SER A 396 60.67 -36.64 28.69
N GLU A 397 59.59 -35.97 28.31
CA GLU A 397 58.79 -35.10 29.18
C GLU A 397 57.30 -35.33 28.91
N GLU A 398 56.64 -36.04 29.83
CA GLU A 398 55.19 -35.96 30.02
C GLU A 398 54.90 -35.00 31.19
N ALA A 399 54.48 -33.77 30.93
CA ALA A 399 53.72 -32.96 31.90
C ALA A 399 53.04 -31.72 31.28
N GLN A 400 51.73 -31.82 31.07
CA GLN A 400 50.70 -30.85 31.49
C GLN A 400 51.15 -29.38 31.78
N GLN A 401 50.60 -28.40 31.03
CA GLN A 401 49.59 -27.44 31.58
C GLN A 401 49.13 -26.35 30.57
N ALA A 402 47.93 -25.82 30.85
CA ALA A 402 47.43 -24.46 30.54
C ALA A 402 47.26 -23.98 29.08
N GLU A 403 46.00 -23.98 28.63
CA GLU A 403 45.38 -22.84 27.92
C GLU A 403 45.29 -21.57 28.82
N PRO A 404 44.88 -20.36 28.33
CA PRO A 404 44.51 -19.98 26.96
C PRO A 404 45.20 -18.71 26.42
N ALA A 405 45.14 -18.50 25.10
CA ALA A 405 45.02 -17.17 24.48
C ALA A 405 44.48 -17.27 23.04
N GLN A 406 43.33 -16.66 22.77
CA GLN A 406 42.84 -16.34 21.42
C GLN A 406 42.71 -14.81 21.33
N ASP A 407 43.11 -14.23 20.21
CA ASP A 407 42.78 -12.85 19.84
C ASP A 407 42.87 -12.68 18.31
N GLY A 408 42.13 -11.71 17.76
CA GLY A 408 42.24 -11.28 16.36
C GLY A 408 41.28 -11.88 15.33
N ASP A 409 39.98 -11.61 15.46
CA ASP A 409 39.13 -11.33 14.27
C ASP A 409 38.19 -10.15 14.56
N ASP A 410 38.00 -9.30 13.56
CA ASP A 410 37.42 -7.96 13.68
C ASP A 410 35.93 -7.96 13.38
N ARG A 411 35.07 -7.62 14.35
CA ARG A 411 33.69 -7.17 14.06
C ARG A 411 33.09 -6.28 15.13
N ALA A 412 32.81 -5.04 14.73
CA ALA A 412 32.23 -4.03 15.60
C ALA A 412 30.79 -4.35 16.01
N VAL A 413 30.48 -4.13 17.30
CA VAL A 413 29.13 -4.10 17.85
C VAL A 413 28.89 -2.72 18.45
N VAL A 414 27.74 -2.11 18.12
CA VAL A 414 27.30 -0.84 18.71
C VAL A 414 26.16 -1.14 19.70
N VAL A 415 26.42 -0.86 20.97
CA VAL A 415 25.39 -0.59 22.02
C VAL A 415 25.06 0.92 21.91
N THR A 416 23.88 1.47 22.21
CA THR A 416 22.83 1.19 23.23
C THR A 416 21.47 1.72 22.65
N GLU A 417 20.30 1.77 23.29
CA GLU A 417 19.90 1.91 24.71
C GLU A 417 18.46 1.35 24.93
N ALA A 418 17.92 1.38 26.15
CA ALA A 418 16.65 0.72 26.51
C ALA A 418 15.72 1.53 27.43
N GLY A 419 14.40 1.25 27.35
CA GLY A 419 13.33 1.78 28.21
C GLY A 419 12.02 1.97 27.44
N GLN A 420 10.82 1.74 27.98
CA GLN A 420 10.43 1.27 29.33
C GLN A 420 9.07 0.49 29.25
N PRO A 421 8.27 0.21 30.32
CA PRO A 421 7.88 -1.18 30.65
C PRO A 421 6.42 -1.62 30.36
N ALA A 422 6.12 -2.88 30.69
CA ALA A 422 4.79 -3.54 30.65
C ALA A 422 3.84 -3.06 31.78
N GLN A 423 2.54 -3.39 31.81
CA GLN A 423 1.96 -4.70 32.19
C GLN A 423 0.46 -4.88 31.79
N PRO A 424 -0.18 -6.08 31.98
CA PRO A 424 -1.27 -6.55 31.13
C PRO A 424 -2.61 -6.89 31.84
N SER A 425 -3.57 -7.47 31.09
CA SER A 425 -4.54 -8.54 31.44
C SER A 425 -6.01 -8.26 31.09
N ALA A 426 -6.66 -9.17 30.35
CA ALA A 426 -7.90 -9.87 30.73
C ALA A 426 -8.38 -10.81 29.59
N GLU A 427 -8.97 -11.95 29.93
CA GLU A 427 -9.49 -12.95 28.98
C GLU A 427 -11.03 -12.92 28.85
N GLU A 428 -11.52 -13.61 27.82
CA GLU A 428 -12.92 -13.94 27.53
C GLU A 428 -13.52 -14.92 28.60
N PRO A 429 -14.86 -15.12 28.69
CA PRO A 429 -15.52 -16.08 27.79
C PRO A 429 -17.01 -15.81 27.48
N SER A 430 -17.63 -16.76 26.76
CA SER A 430 -18.95 -16.65 26.12
C SER A 430 -20.10 -17.44 26.77
N GLY A 431 -21.34 -16.97 26.55
CA GLY A 431 -22.52 -17.81 26.27
C GLY A 431 -23.35 -18.38 27.44
N GLY A 432 -24.69 -18.27 27.36
CA GLY A 432 -25.62 -18.91 28.31
C GLY A 432 -27.12 -18.64 28.09
N SER A 433 -27.80 -19.54 27.39
CA SER A 433 -29.23 -19.57 27.04
C SER A 433 -30.25 -19.33 28.19
N GLY A 434 -31.43 -18.76 27.91
CA GLY A 434 -32.57 -18.67 28.84
C GLY A 434 -33.86 -18.06 28.26
N ALA A 435 -34.81 -18.89 27.82
CA ALA A 435 -36.00 -18.48 27.04
C ALA A 435 -37.16 -17.85 27.84
N ALA A 436 -37.88 -16.89 27.22
CA ALA A 436 -39.36 -16.81 27.18
C ALA A 436 -39.87 -15.72 26.21
N GLY A 437 -40.96 -16.00 25.49
CA GLY A 437 -41.86 -15.04 24.83
C GLY A 437 -43.32 -15.45 25.12
N PRO A 438 -44.35 -15.06 24.32
CA PRO A 438 -44.33 -14.29 23.07
C PRO A 438 -45.49 -13.23 22.97
N VAL A 439 -45.88 -12.88 21.72
CA VAL A 439 -47.15 -12.25 21.25
C VAL A 439 -47.15 -10.73 21.00
N GLU A 440 -47.15 -10.38 19.70
CA GLU A 440 -47.63 -9.13 19.06
C GLU A 440 -49.10 -9.31 18.60
N PRO A 441 -49.76 -8.36 17.88
CA PRO A 441 -49.84 -6.88 18.01
C PRO A 441 -51.32 -6.42 18.14
N GLU A 442 -51.62 -5.11 18.12
CA GLU A 442 -52.59 -4.44 17.19
C GLU A 442 -52.73 -2.93 17.49
N SER A 443 -53.73 -2.25 16.89
CA SER A 443 -53.66 -0.85 16.43
C SER A 443 -54.68 0.14 17.02
N GLU A 444 -54.31 1.43 16.95
CA GLU A 444 -55.18 2.63 16.83
C GLU A 444 -55.99 3.16 18.04
N GLN A 445 -56.50 4.40 17.84
CA GLN A 445 -57.38 5.23 18.69
C GLN A 445 -56.68 5.85 19.93
N GLU A 446 -56.40 7.15 19.95
CA GLU A 446 -57.31 8.32 20.00
C GLU A 446 -58.06 8.44 21.33
N THR A 447 -57.55 9.28 22.24
CA THR A 447 -58.36 9.97 23.25
C THR A 447 -57.88 11.41 23.45
N VAL A 448 -58.83 12.35 23.48
CA VAL A 448 -58.59 13.78 23.70
C VAL A 448 -58.95 14.15 25.13
N GLN A 449 -58.08 14.89 25.82
CA GLN A 449 -58.53 15.84 26.84
C GLN A 449 -57.58 17.02 27.05
N ARG A 450 -58.12 18.12 27.59
CA ARG A 450 -57.55 19.47 27.67
C ARG A 450 -57.42 19.95 29.12
N ASP A 451 -56.87 21.17 29.24
CA ASP A 451 -56.91 22.12 30.36
C ASP A 451 -55.68 22.09 31.31
N ARG A 452 -55.08 23.22 31.72
CA ARG A 452 -55.30 24.66 31.41
C ARG A 452 -54.00 25.50 31.64
N PRO A 453 -53.95 26.82 31.28
CA PRO A 453 -52.69 27.55 31.05
C PRO A 453 -52.30 28.58 32.13
N ASN A 454 -51.16 29.25 31.88
CA ASN A 454 -50.78 30.61 32.28
C ASN A 454 -50.05 31.23 31.05
N ASP A 455 -50.27 32.43 30.51
CA ASP A 455 -50.36 33.80 31.09
C ASP A 455 -49.14 34.13 31.97
N ARG A 456 -48.39 35.24 31.79
CA ARG A 456 -48.43 36.42 30.88
C ARG A 456 -47.04 37.15 31.01
N PRO A 457 -46.71 38.32 30.39
CA PRO A 457 -47.32 39.08 29.29
C PRO A 457 -46.29 39.48 28.16
N VAL A 458 -46.66 40.47 27.34
CA VAL A 458 -45.85 41.12 26.30
C VAL A 458 -45.56 42.57 26.72
N GLU A 459 -44.43 43.15 26.30
CA GLU A 459 -44.21 44.60 26.23
C GLU A 459 -43.68 44.99 24.84
N ASP A 460 -44.27 46.01 24.22
CA ASP A 460 -43.86 46.60 22.95
C ASP A 460 -42.98 47.83 23.19
N VAL A 461 -41.88 47.97 22.42
CA VAL A 461 -41.15 49.24 22.26
C VAL A 461 -40.64 49.35 20.83
N ASP A 462 -41.12 50.36 20.10
CA ASP A 462 -40.54 50.78 18.82
C ASP A 462 -39.19 51.48 19.04
N ASP A 463 -38.21 51.25 18.15
CA ASP A 463 -37.43 52.36 17.59
C ASP A 463 -36.66 51.96 16.31
N ILE A 464 -36.59 52.88 15.34
CA ILE A 464 -35.85 52.71 14.08
C ILE A 464 -34.96 53.94 13.83
N PRO A 465 -33.63 53.79 13.81
CA PRO A 465 -32.74 54.79 13.22
C PRO A 465 -32.60 54.55 11.71
N VAL A 466 -33.27 55.38 10.91
CA VAL A 466 -32.92 55.57 9.50
C VAL A 466 -31.76 56.55 9.44
N ASP A 467 -30.65 56.16 8.80
CA ASP A 467 -29.68 57.14 8.29
C ASP A 467 -28.96 56.57 7.06
N GLY A 468 -28.64 57.44 6.10
CA GLY A 468 -27.92 57.04 4.90
C GLY A 468 -27.65 58.20 3.94
N GLU A 469 -26.43 58.26 3.42
CA GLU A 469 -26.07 59.10 2.27
C GLU A 469 -25.33 58.29 1.18
N PRO A 470 -25.40 58.70 -0.10
CA PRO A 470 -25.01 57.84 -1.22
C PRO A 470 -23.68 58.22 -1.88
N THR A 471 -22.76 57.26 -2.04
CA THR A 471 -21.50 57.48 -2.77
C THR A 471 -21.70 57.35 -4.29
N LEU A 472 -21.96 58.47 -4.97
CA LEU A 472 -21.91 58.59 -6.42
C LEU A 472 -20.45 58.65 -6.92
N LEU A 473 -20.03 57.75 -7.84
CA LEU A 473 -18.99 58.12 -8.81
C LEU A 473 -19.03 57.33 -10.15
N ALA A 474 -19.27 58.11 -11.21
CA ALA A 474 -18.84 57.94 -12.61
C ALA A 474 -18.63 56.54 -13.23
N ALA A 475 -19.52 56.20 -14.17
CA ALA A 475 -19.14 55.46 -15.37
C ALA A 475 -18.51 56.39 -16.42
N PRO A 476 -17.81 55.84 -17.43
CA PRO A 476 -17.87 56.42 -18.78
C PRO A 476 -18.28 55.39 -19.85
N ASP A 477 -19.25 55.75 -20.69
CA ASP A 477 -19.61 55.02 -21.91
C ASP A 477 -18.87 55.57 -23.14
N LYS A 478 -18.38 54.67 -24.02
CA LYS A 478 -18.55 54.79 -25.48
C LYS A 478 -18.13 53.53 -26.26
N ARG A 479 -19.02 53.11 -27.15
CA ARG A 479 -18.80 52.12 -28.25
C ARG A 479 -18.31 52.86 -29.53
N PRO A 480 -18.30 52.27 -30.75
CA PRO A 480 -18.26 50.85 -31.18
C PRO A 480 -17.23 50.57 -32.33
N ARG A 481 -17.28 49.33 -32.88
CA ARG A 481 -16.95 48.87 -34.27
C ARG A 481 -15.77 47.90 -34.37
N GLY A 482 -15.87 46.96 -35.33
CA GLY A 482 -14.76 46.08 -35.75
C GLY A 482 -15.14 44.61 -35.90
N GLY A 483 -16.01 44.26 -36.86
CA GLY A 483 -16.28 42.86 -37.20
C GLY A 483 -15.46 42.39 -38.40
N SER A 484 -14.72 41.29 -38.28
CA SER A 484 -14.28 40.51 -39.44
C SER A 484 -13.97 39.04 -39.08
N ARG A 485 -14.38 38.14 -39.98
CA ARG A 485 -13.98 36.71 -40.06
C ARG A 485 -13.09 36.55 -41.32
N PRO A 486 -12.47 35.39 -41.56
CA PRO A 486 -11.79 34.46 -40.65
C PRO A 486 -10.35 34.18 -41.14
N ASN A 487 -9.56 33.35 -40.45
CA ASN A 487 -8.67 32.44 -41.19
C ASN A 487 -8.20 31.19 -40.41
N ARG A 488 -8.20 30.06 -41.12
CA ARG A 488 -7.25 28.93 -40.95
C ARG A 488 -5.97 29.29 -41.78
N PRO A 489 -4.88 28.49 -41.87
CA PRO A 489 -4.71 27.10 -41.42
C PRO A 489 -3.43 26.83 -40.61
N ARG A 490 -3.44 25.71 -39.88
CA ARG A 490 -2.69 24.51 -40.25
C ARG A 490 -3.44 23.26 -39.77
#